data_AF-A0A846NAL0-F1
#
_entry.id   AF-A0A846NAL0-F1
#
_cell.length_a   1.000
_cell.length_b   1.000
_cell.length_c   1.000
_cell.angle_alpha   90.00
_cell.angle_beta   90.00
_cell.angle_gamma   90.00
#
_symmetry.space_group_name_H-M   'P 1'
#
loop_
_entity.id
_entity.type
_entity.pdbx_description
1 polymer ?
#
loop_
_entity_poly.entity_id
_entity_poly.type
_entity_poly.pdbx_seq_one_letter_code
_entity_poly.pdbx_strand_id
1 'polypeptide(L)'
;ETEKTVVEIERYLNSPDFKKRHPESGEDIKIMGIRRNSELHLTIAMAFLDRFINSEEAYFTAKDEILAEANEYVASHSDLDNVIIDLNTLDVKG
;
A
#
# COMPACT_ATOMS: atom_id res chain seq x y z
N GLU A 1 11.01 -14.59 -3.96
CA GLU A 1 9.60 -14.26 -3.73
C GLU A 1 9.40 -13.01 -2.89
N THR A 2 9.66 -12.99 -1.58
CA THR A 2 9.49 -11.77 -0.76
C THR A 2 10.08 -10.50 -1.36
N GLU A 3 11.34 -10.52 -1.79
CA GLU A 3 12.01 -9.37 -2.41
C GLU A 3 11.32 -8.93 -3.71
N LYS A 4 10.85 -9.89 -4.50
CA LYS A 4 10.11 -9.64 -5.75
C LYS A 4 8.77 -8.98 -5.43
N THR A 5 7.98 -9.55 -4.52
CA THR A 5 6.69 -8.98 -4.07
C THR A 5 6.87 -7.54 -3.58
N VAL A 6 7.89 -7.28 -2.75
CA VAL A 6 8.17 -5.93 -2.21
C VAL A 6 8.51 -4.93 -3.32
N VAL A 7 9.35 -5.30 -4.29
CA VAL A 7 9.72 -4.41 -5.40
C VAL A 7 8.55 -4.20 -6.36
N GLU A 8 7.76 -5.23 -6.63
CA GLU A 8 6.63 -5.14 -7.56
C GLU A 8 5.50 -4.28 -7.01
N ILE A 9 5.12 -4.46 -5.74
CA ILE A 9 4.09 -3.62 -5.12
C ILE A 9 4.54 -2.16 -5.00
N GLU A 10 5.82 -1.87 -4.69
CA GLU A 10 6.33 -0.50 -4.70
C GLU A 10 6.18 0.14 -6.09
N ARG A 11 6.63 -0.56 -7.14
CA ARG A 11 6.52 -0.08 -8.52
C ARG A 11 5.08 0.11 -8.97
N TYR A 12 4.19 -0.77 -8.52
CA TYR A 12 2.77 -0.69 -8.81
C TYR A 12 2.14 0.55 -8.18
N LEU A 13 2.36 0.78 -6.88
CA LEU A 13 1.86 1.95 -6.16
C LEU A 13 2.48 3.26 -6.65
N ASN A 14 3.68 3.20 -7.23
CA ASN A 14 4.32 4.33 -7.92
C ASN A 14 4.11 4.37 -9.44
N SER A 15 3.27 3.50 -9.99
CA SER A 15 3.02 3.47 -11.43
C SER A 15 2.18 4.69 -11.88
N PRO A 16 2.39 5.21 -13.10
CA PRO A 16 1.61 6.34 -13.61
C PRO A 16 0.09 6.08 -13.60
N ASP A 17 -0.33 4.86 -13.91
CA ASP A 17 -1.74 4.48 -13.94
C ASP A 17 -2.36 4.43 -12.54
N PHE A 18 -1.61 3.94 -11.54
CA PHE A 18 -2.04 3.98 -10.14
C PHE A 18 -2.17 5.42 -9.65
N LYS A 19 -1.14 6.26 -9.85
CA LYS A 19 -1.15 7.68 -9.46
C LYS A 19 -2.25 8.49 -10.15
N LYS A 20 -2.66 8.09 -11.35
CA LYS A 20 -3.79 8.72 -12.06
C LYS A 20 -5.14 8.41 -11.40
N ARG A 21 -5.29 7.22 -10.82
CA ARG A 21 -6.52 6.80 -10.11
C ARG A 21 -6.52 7.28 -8.65
N HIS A 22 -5.35 7.33 -8.03
CA HIS A 22 -5.09 7.78 -6.66
C HIS A 22 -4.14 8.99 -6.64
N PRO A 23 -4.58 10.17 -7.10
CA PRO A 23 -3.74 11.37 -7.13
C PRO A 23 -3.28 11.84 -5.74
N GLU A 24 -3.98 11.43 -4.68
CA GLU A 24 -3.63 11.65 -3.28
C GLU A 24 -2.39 10.85 -2.84
N SER A 25 -2.04 9.77 -3.53
CA SER A 25 -0.88 8.93 -3.19
C SER A 25 0.43 9.62 -3.59
N GLY A 26 1.23 10.05 -2.62
CA GLY A 26 2.55 10.65 -2.84
C GLY A 26 3.61 9.65 -3.29
N GLU A 27 4.71 10.15 -3.88
CA GLU A 27 5.79 9.32 -4.43
C GLU A 27 6.67 8.66 -3.35
N ASP A 28 6.72 9.26 -2.14
CA ASP A 28 7.44 8.70 -1.00
C ASP A 28 6.68 7.51 -0.41
N ILE A 29 7.11 6.32 -0.82
CA ILE A 29 6.58 5.04 -0.39
C ILE A 29 7.72 4.20 0.16
N LYS A 30 7.60 3.80 1.42
CA LYS A 30 8.50 2.85 2.09
C LYS A 30 7.76 1.56 2.37
N ILE A 31 8.30 0.46 1.86
CA ILE A 31 7.72 -0.87 2.06
C ILE A 31 8.71 -1.73 2.83
N MET A 32 8.23 -2.32 3.93
CA MET A 32 8.97 -3.27 4.74
C MET A 32 8.30 -4.63 4.66
N GLY A 33 9.05 -5.66 4.25
CA GLY A 33 8.58 -7.04 4.23
C GLY A 33 9.23 -7.88 5.33
N ILE A 34 8.43 -8.56 6.14
CA ILE A 34 8.87 -9.56 7.12
C ILE A 34 8.20 -10.88 6.80
N ARG A 35 8.99 -11.89 6.43
CA ARG A 35 8.47 -13.24 6.18
C ARG A 35 8.76 -14.18 7.35
N ARG A 36 7.73 -14.87 7.83
CA ARG A 36 7.83 -15.97 8.79
C ARG A 36 7.24 -17.22 8.17
N ASN A 37 8.10 -18.19 7.84
CA ASN A 37 7.72 -19.38 7.07
C ASN A 37 7.10 -19.00 5.71
N SER A 38 5.82 -19.32 5.51
CA SER A 38 5.02 -19.03 4.32
C SER A 38 4.21 -17.73 4.42
N GLU A 39 4.16 -17.08 5.58
CA GLU A 39 3.40 -15.85 5.78
C GLU A 39 4.31 -14.62 5.62
N LEU A 40 3.90 -13.71 4.73
CA LEU A 40 4.59 -12.44 4.50
C LEU A 40 3.75 -11.28 5.03
N HIS A 41 4.35 -10.48 5.91
CA HIS A 41 3.78 -9.22 6.37
C HIS A 41 4.45 -8.07 5.63
N LEU A 42 3.65 -7.24 4.97
CA LEU A 42 4.08 -6.02 4.30
C LEU A 42 3.54 -4.82 5.08
N THR A 43 4.44 -3.99 5.60
CA THR A 43 4.07 -2.68 6.14
C THR A 43 4.44 -1.61 5.13
N ILE A 44 3.44 -0.85 4.69
CA ILE A 44 3.58 0.23 3.72
C ILE A 44 3.42 1.55 4.47
N ALA A 45 4.40 2.42 4.35
CA ALA A 45 4.30 3.83 4.71
C ALA A 45 4.26 4.65 3.43
N MET A 46 3.19 5.40 3.22
CA MET A 46 2.91 6.17 2.03
C MET A 46 2.49 7.59 2.42
N ALA A 47 3.21 8.59 1.91
CA ALA A 47 2.82 9.98 2.07
C ALA A 47 1.54 10.28 1.26
N PHE A 48 0.59 11.02 1.84
CA PHE A 48 -0.58 11.53 1.10
C PHE A 48 -0.42 13.02 0.82
N LEU A 49 -0.84 13.44 -0.37
CA LEU A 49 -0.81 14.84 -0.81
C LEU A 49 -2.04 15.59 -0.30
N ASP A 50 -1.81 16.58 0.55
CA ASP A 50 -2.84 17.38 1.24
C ASP A 50 -3.90 18.00 0.31
N ARG A 51 -3.50 18.48 -0.87
CA ARG A 51 -4.38 19.13 -1.85
C ARG A 51 -5.53 18.24 -2.36
N PHE A 52 -5.40 16.92 -2.19
CA PHE A 52 -6.42 15.94 -2.59
C PHE A 52 -7.21 15.37 -1.40
N ILE A 53 -6.82 15.71 -0.16
CA ILE A 53 -7.42 15.21 1.07
C ILE A 53 -8.08 16.38 1.82
N ASN A 54 -9.41 16.47 1.72
CA ASN A 54 -10.17 17.60 2.26
C ASN A 54 -10.63 17.40 3.72
N SER A 55 -10.47 16.20 4.28
CA SER A 55 -10.84 15.86 5.65
C SER A 55 -10.12 14.61 6.11
N GLU A 56 -10.12 14.37 7.43
CA GLU A 56 -9.65 13.11 8.01
C GLU A 56 -10.43 11.91 7.46
N GLU A 57 -11.75 12.04 7.32
CA GLU A 57 -12.59 10.97 6.72
C GLU A 57 -12.13 10.64 5.30
N ALA A 58 -11.82 11.66 4.48
CA ALA A 58 -11.28 11.46 3.13
C ALA A 58 -9.91 10.76 3.15
N TYR A 59 -9.05 11.09 4.11
CA TYR A 59 -7.76 10.42 4.31
C TYR A 59 -7.94 8.92 4.58
N PHE A 60 -8.78 8.56 5.54
CA PHE A 60 -9.00 7.15 5.87
C PHE A 60 -9.75 6.39 4.77
N THR A 61 -10.65 7.05 4.04
CA THR A 61 -11.31 6.44 2.88
C THR A 61 -10.29 6.11 1.79
N ALA A 62 -9.43 7.06 1.41
CA ALA A 62 -8.39 6.82 0.43
C ALA A 62 -7.38 5.75 0.88
N LYS A 63 -7.06 5.74 2.18
CA LYS A 63 -6.22 4.69 2.79
C LYS A 63 -6.84 3.30 2.65
N ASP A 64 -8.13 3.16 2.92
CA ASP A 64 -8.84 1.87 2.81
C ASP A 64 -8.94 1.41 1.34
N GLU A 65 -9.20 2.33 0.41
CA GLU A 65 -9.24 2.05 -1.04
C GLU A 65 -7.88 1.58 -1.58
N ILE A 66 -6.81 2.31 -1.25
CA ILE A 66 -5.43 1.95 -1.64
C ILE A 66 -5.03 0.61 -1.02
N LEU A 67 -5.40 0.37 0.25
CA LEU A 67 -5.11 -0.90 0.91
C LEU A 67 -5.84 -2.07 0.23
N ALA A 68 -7.11 -1.90 -0.14
CA ALA A 68 -7.86 -2.93 -0.85
C ALA A 68 -7.21 -3.28 -2.19
N GLU A 69 -6.82 -2.26 -2.95
CA GLU A 69 -6.17 -2.46 -4.24
C GLU A 69 -4.75 -3.06 -4.11
N ALA A 70 -3.98 -2.67 -3.11
CA ALA A 70 -2.69 -3.29 -2.81
C ALA A 70 -2.83 -4.79 -2.50
N ASN A 71 -3.88 -5.17 -1.76
CA ASN A 71 -4.18 -6.57 -1.48
C ASN A 71 -4.56 -7.33 -2.77
N GLU A 72 -5.39 -6.76 -3.63
CA GLU A 72 -5.77 -7.36 -4.92
C GLU A 72 -4.56 -7.54 -5.85
N TYR A 73 -3.69 -6.53 -5.92
CA TYR A 73 -2.46 -6.59 -6.71
C TYR A 73 -1.56 -7.74 -6.24
N VAL A 74 -1.28 -7.83 -4.94
CA VAL A 74 -0.40 -8.88 -4.41
C VAL A 74 -1.01 -10.27 -4.54
N ALA A 75 -2.32 -10.42 -4.30
CA ALA A 75 -3.01 -11.69 -4.45
C ALA A 75 -2.98 -12.22 -5.90
N SER A 76 -2.89 -11.33 -6.89
CA SER A 76 -2.83 -11.70 -8.32
C SER A 76 -1.41 -11.85 -8.87
N HIS A 77 -0.38 -11.37 -8.17
CA HIS A 77 1.00 -11.31 -8.67
C HIS A 77 2.04 -12.05 -7.83
N SER A 78 1.70 -12.46 -6.59
CA SER A 78 2.61 -13.22 -5.73
C SER A 78 2.28 -14.71 -5.71
N ASP A 79 3.32 -15.54 -5.63
CA ASP A 79 3.20 -16.99 -5.45
C ASP A 79 3.05 -17.39 -3.97
N LEU A 80 2.86 -16.42 -3.05
CA LEU A 80 2.72 -16.67 -1.61
C LEU A 80 1.26 -16.85 -1.21
N ASP A 81 0.98 -17.94 -0.49
CA ASP A 81 -0.38 -18.28 -0.06
C ASP A 81 -0.99 -17.29 0.95
N ASN A 82 -0.14 -16.60 1.73
CA ASN A 82 -0.61 -15.69 2.77
C ASN A 82 0.27 -14.43 2.83
N VAL A 83 -0.26 -13.32 2.30
CA VAL A 83 0.35 -12.00 2.42
C VAL A 83 -0.61 -11.07 3.16
N ILE A 84 -0.13 -10.47 4.24
CA ILE A 84 -0.86 -9.50 5.05
C ILE A 84 -0.24 -8.13 4.77
N ILE A 85 -1.08 -7.16 4.43
CA ILE A 85 -0.65 -5.80 4.12
C ILE A 85 -1.25 -4.84 5.13
N ASP A 86 -0.40 -4.02 5.72
CA ASP A 86 -0.80 -2.90 6.57
C ASP A 86 -0.32 -1.59 5.95
N LEU A 87 -1.20 -0.58 5.91
CA LEU A 87 -0.89 0.75 5.39
C LEU A 87 -0.88 1.77 6.53
N ASN A 88 0.15 2.63 6.59
CA ASN A 88 0.31 3.74 7.52
C ASN A 88 -0.10 3.38 8.96
N THR A 89 0.57 2.39 9.56
CA THR A 89 0.19 1.78 10.85
C THR A 89 0.29 2.69 12.08
N LEU A 90 0.88 3.88 11.91
CA LEU A 90 0.96 4.90 12.97
C LEU A 90 -0.28 5.79 13.07
N ASP A 91 -1.20 5.73 12.09
CA ASP A 91 -2.37 6.60 12.07
C ASP A 91 -3.42 6.18 13.12
N VAL A 92 -4.04 7.17 13.75
CA VAL A 92 -5.14 7.01 14.70
C VAL A 92 -6.20 8.07 14.38
N LYS A 93 -7.48 7.68 14.33
CA LYS A 93 -8.60 8.62 14.16
C LYS A 93 -8.76 9.48 15.44
N GLY A 94 -8.97 10.78 15.32
CA GLY A 94 -9.35 11.64 16.46
C GLY A 94 -8.82 13.07 16.47
#